data_AF-A0A5B6US86-F1
#
_entry.id   AF-A0A5B6US86-F1
#
_cell.length_a   1.000
_cell.length_b   1.000
_cell.length_c   1.000
_cell.angle_alpha   90.00
_cell.angle_beta   90.00
_cell.angle_gamma   90.00
#
_symmetry.space_group_name_H-M   'P 1'
#
loop_
_entity.id
_entity.type
_entity.pdbx_description
1 polymer ?
#
loop_
_entity_poly.entity_id
_entity_poly.type
_entity_poly.pdbx_seq_one_letter_code
_entity_poly.pdbx_strand_id
1 'polypeptide(L)'
;MTECRVYIRGKGSVKDSVKEEKLKDKPGYEHLNEPLHVLVEAEFPEDMVNSRLEYAVAILENLLKPVDESLDSYKKQQLRELALLNGTLREESPSMSPSMSPSMSPGMSPFNSTGMKRAKTGR
;
A
#
# COMPACT_ATOMS: atom_id res chain seq x y z
N MET A 1 17.04 -9.83 -13.65
CA MET A 1 15.78 -9.06 -13.70
C MET A 1 15.30 -9.07 -15.15
N THR A 2 14.03 -8.82 -15.44
CA THR A 2 13.49 -8.87 -16.82
C THR A 2 14.01 -7.77 -17.72
N GLU A 3 14.56 -6.68 -17.13
CA GLU A 3 15.04 -5.48 -17.83
C GLU A 3 13.97 -4.76 -18.68
N CYS A 4 12.70 -5.17 -18.55
CA CYS A 4 11.56 -4.47 -19.11
C CYS A 4 11.11 -3.32 -18.18
N ARG A 5 10.60 -2.25 -18.78
CA ARG A 5 9.93 -1.15 -18.08
C ARG A 5 8.47 -1.55 -17.83
N VAL A 6 8.02 -1.40 -16.59
CA VAL A 6 6.66 -1.74 -16.17
C VAL A 6 5.95 -0.49 -15.68
N TYR A 7 4.79 -0.20 -16.25
CA TYR A 7 3.96 0.96 -15.90
C TYR A 7 2.59 0.49 -15.41
N ILE A 8 2.13 0.99 -14.27
CA ILE A 8 0.74 0.85 -13.82
C ILE A 8 -0.04 2.03 -14.38
N ARG A 9 -1.05 1.77 -15.20
CA ARG A 9 -1.86 2.77 -15.92
C ARG A 9 -3.35 2.45 -15.79
N GLY A 10 -4.21 3.29 -16.36
CA GLY A 10 -5.66 3.17 -16.19
C GLY A 10 -6.22 3.93 -14.99
N LYS A 11 -7.54 3.83 -14.81
CA LYS A 11 -8.27 4.40 -13.67
C LYS A 11 -7.81 3.78 -12.35
N GLY A 12 -7.55 4.62 -11.35
CA GLY A 12 -7.08 4.21 -10.03
C GLY A 12 -5.58 3.91 -9.97
N SER A 13 -4.82 4.17 -11.04
CA SER A 13 -3.36 4.00 -11.03
C SER A 13 -2.66 5.11 -10.23
N VAL A 14 -3.34 6.23 -9.97
CA VAL A 14 -2.82 7.32 -9.16
C VAL A 14 -3.34 7.17 -7.73
N LYS A 15 -2.41 7.11 -6.77
CA LYS A 15 -2.74 6.89 -5.35
C LYS A 15 -3.80 7.85 -4.80
N ASP A 16 -3.76 9.12 -5.21
CA ASP A 16 -4.69 10.16 -4.77
C ASP A 16 -5.78 10.40 -5.83
N SER A 17 -7.00 9.95 -5.58
CA SER A 17 -8.14 10.08 -6.51
C SER A 17 -8.45 11.54 -6.92
N VAL A 18 -8.32 12.48 -5.97
CA VAL A 18 -8.52 13.91 -6.25
C VAL A 18 -7.44 14.47 -7.19
N LYS A 19 -6.21 13.94 -7.15
CA LYS A 19 -5.16 14.32 -8.10
C LYS A 19 -5.40 13.66 -9.45
N GLU A 20 -5.84 12.41 -9.46
CA GLU A 20 -6.20 11.68 -10.68
C GLU A 20 -7.20 12.46 -11.53
N GLU A 21 -8.32 12.90 -10.94
CA GLU A 21 -9.34 13.67 -11.65
C GLU A 21 -8.81 14.99 -12.23
N LYS A 22 -7.85 15.63 -11.57
CA LYS A 22 -7.21 16.87 -12.07
C LYS A 22 -6.20 16.62 -13.18
N LEU A 23 -5.69 15.40 -13.30
CA LEU A 23 -4.73 15.00 -14.34
C LEU A 23 -5.43 14.41 -15.55
N LYS A 24 -6.65 13.90 -15.36
CA LYS A 24 -7.52 13.44 -16.43
C LYS A 24 -7.62 14.50 -17.53
N ASP A 25 -7.56 14.03 -18.78
CA ASP A 25 -7.64 14.84 -20.00
C ASP A 25 -6.46 15.81 -20.22
N LYS A 26 -5.37 15.69 -19.44
CA LYS A 26 -4.09 16.34 -19.76
C LYS A 26 -3.25 15.49 -20.70
N PRO A 27 -2.42 16.12 -21.56
CA PRO A 27 -1.49 15.38 -22.41
C PRO A 27 -0.57 14.49 -21.56
N GLY A 28 -0.42 13.24 -21.98
CA GLY A 28 0.34 12.20 -21.25
C GLY A 28 -0.45 11.43 -20.19
N TYR A 29 -1.70 11.81 -19.90
CA TYR A 29 -2.58 11.14 -18.92
C TYR A 29 -3.83 10.54 -19.57
N GLU A 30 -3.80 10.34 -20.89
CA GLU A 30 -4.92 9.77 -21.67
C GLU A 30 -5.33 8.39 -21.15
N HIS A 31 -4.36 7.62 -20.65
CA HIS A 31 -4.57 6.31 -20.04
C HIS A 31 -5.51 6.33 -18.83
N LEU A 32 -5.73 7.47 -18.16
CA LEU A 32 -6.67 7.56 -17.02
C LEU A 32 -8.14 7.36 -17.44
N ASN A 33 -8.43 7.30 -18.74
CA ASN A 33 -9.76 6.96 -19.25
C ASN A 33 -9.96 5.43 -19.46
N GLU A 34 -8.88 4.65 -19.43
CA GLU A 34 -8.88 3.19 -19.63
C GLU A 34 -9.07 2.43 -18.30
N PRO A 35 -9.49 1.14 -18.31
CA PRO A 35 -9.48 0.30 -17.11
C PRO A 35 -8.07 0.18 -16.51
N LEU A 36 -7.95 -0.08 -15.21
CA LEU A 36 -6.66 -0.34 -14.55
C LEU A 36 -5.91 -1.47 -15.28
N HIS A 37 -4.68 -1.21 -15.72
CA HIS A 37 -3.89 -2.16 -16.48
C HIS A 37 -2.39 -1.94 -16.26
N VAL A 38 -1.59 -2.88 -16.76
CA VAL A 38 -0.12 -2.80 -16.74
C VAL A 38 0.37 -2.72 -18.19
N LEU A 39 1.21 -1.72 -18.47
CA LEU A 39 1.95 -1.62 -19.73
C LEU A 39 3.39 -2.08 -19.52
N VAL A 40 3.85 -2.99 -20.38
CA VAL A 40 5.23 -3.48 -20.37
C VAL A 40 5.92 -3.02 -21.64
N GLU A 41 7.02 -2.30 -21.50
CA GLU A 41 7.86 -1.85 -22.61
C GLU A 41 9.25 -2.45 -22.50
N ALA A 42 9.83 -2.83 -23.63
CA ALA A 42 11.13 -3.49 -23.69
C ALA A 42 11.92 -2.92 -24.87
N GLU A 43 13.23 -2.72 -24.67
CA GLU A 43 14.13 -2.21 -25.70
C GLU A 43 15.34 -3.13 -25.77
N PHE A 44 15.29 -4.07 -26.71
CA PHE A 44 16.30 -5.12 -26.90
C PHE A 44 16.50 -5.41 -28.39
N PRO A 45 17.59 -6.10 -28.74
CA PRO A 45 17.72 -6.77 -30.03
C PRO A 45 16.52 -7.66 -30.36
N GLU A 46 16.18 -7.74 -31.65
CA GLU A 46 15.00 -8.44 -32.16
C GLU A 46 14.93 -9.91 -31.75
N ASP A 47 16.08 -10.57 -31.65
CA ASP A 47 16.22 -11.97 -31.27
C ASP A 47 15.87 -12.25 -29.79
N MET A 48 15.92 -11.22 -28.93
CA MET A 48 15.65 -11.37 -27.50
C MET A 48 14.41 -10.64 -27.00
N VAL A 49 13.90 -9.62 -27.71
CA VAL A 49 12.81 -8.77 -27.20
C VAL A 49 11.56 -9.58 -26.84
N ASN A 50 11.18 -10.54 -27.67
CA ASN A 50 9.98 -11.35 -27.47
C ASN A 50 10.14 -12.25 -26.22
N SER A 51 11.27 -12.94 -26.09
CA SER A 51 11.52 -13.82 -24.94
C SER A 51 11.60 -13.04 -23.62
N ARG A 52 12.14 -11.82 -23.64
CA ARG A 52 12.16 -10.93 -22.47
C ARG A 52 10.77 -10.45 -22.08
N LEU A 53 9.95 -10.06 -23.05
CA LEU A 53 8.56 -9.65 -22.83
C LEU A 53 7.73 -10.81 -22.27
N GLU A 54 7.79 -11.98 -22.89
CA GLU A 54 7.07 -13.19 -22.43
C GLU A 54 7.45 -13.54 -20.98
N TYR A 55 8.74 -13.49 -20.66
CA TYR A 55 9.21 -13.74 -19.30
C TYR A 55 8.67 -12.70 -18.31
N ALA A 56 8.65 -11.41 -18.67
CA ALA A 56 8.09 -10.36 -17.83
C ALA A 56 6.58 -10.54 -17.60
N VAL A 57 5.84 -10.87 -18.65
CA VAL A 57 4.39 -11.13 -18.58
C VAL A 57 4.11 -12.32 -17.66
N ALA A 58 4.85 -13.42 -17.78
CA ALA A 58 4.65 -14.61 -16.93
C ALA A 58 4.83 -14.29 -15.43
N ILE A 59 5.79 -13.42 -15.08
CA ILE A 59 5.96 -12.98 -13.69
C ILE A 59 4.78 -12.13 -13.25
N LEU A 60 4.37 -11.15 -14.07
CA LEU A 60 3.25 -10.26 -13.76
C LEU A 60 1.93 -11.03 -13.60
N GLU A 61 1.66 -11.99 -14.47
CA GLU A 61 0.47 -12.85 -14.37
C GLU A 61 0.42 -13.62 -13.05
N ASN A 62 1.57 -14.05 -12.52
CA ASN A 62 1.62 -14.70 -11.21
C ASN A 62 1.39 -13.71 -10.07
N LEU A 63 1.85 -12.46 -10.20
CA LEU A 63 1.60 -11.40 -9.20
C LEU A 63 0.16 -10.89 -9.21
N LEU A 64 -0.53 -10.96 -10.35
CA LEU A 64 -1.91 -10.50 -10.51
C LEU A 64 -2.95 -11.53 -10.01
N LYS A 65 -2.51 -12.75 -9.67
CA LYS A 65 -3.39 -13.75 -9.05
C LYS A 65 -3.57 -13.42 -7.57
N PRO A 66 -4.80 -13.22 -7.08
CA PRO A 66 -5.02 -12.98 -5.67
C PRO A 66 -4.62 -14.22 -4.86
N VAL A 67 -3.89 -13.99 -3.77
CA VAL A 67 -3.45 -15.00 -2.81
C VAL A 67 -4.00 -14.63 -1.44
N ASP A 68 -4.34 -15.61 -0.61
CA ASP A 68 -4.71 -15.37 0.77
C ASP A 68 -3.62 -14.59 1.52
N GLU A 69 -4.01 -13.57 2.28
CA GLU A 69 -3.04 -12.67 2.93
C GLU A 69 -2.07 -13.40 3.88
N SER A 70 -2.51 -14.52 4.45
CA SER A 70 -1.66 -15.36 5.32
C SER A 70 -0.55 -16.08 4.55
N LEU A 71 -0.73 -16.32 3.25
CA LEU A 71 0.21 -17.02 2.37
C LEU A 71 1.00 -16.07 1.47
N ASP A 72 0.64 -14.78 1.41
CA ASP A 72 1.33 -13.77 0.61
C ASP A 72 2.64 -13.31 1.27
N SER A 73 3.72 -14.06 1.01
CA SER A 73 5.06 -13.74 1.51
C SER A 73 5.61 -12.44 0.93
N TYR A 74 5.27 -12.08 -0.31
CA TYR A 74 5.75 -10.87 -0.96
C TYR A 74 5.22 -9.62 -0.26
N LYS A 75 3.90 -9.56 -0.04
CA LYS A 75 3.26 -8.47 0.69
C LYS A 75 3.81 -8.32 2.10
N LYS A 76 4.00 -9.43 2.83
CA LYS A 76 4.59 -9.41 4.18
C LYS A 76 6.00 -8.83 4.19
N GLN A 77 6.85 -9.26 3.25
CA GLN A 77 8.20 -8.75 3.13
C GLN A 77 8.23 -7.25 2.78
N GLN A 78 7.42 -6.82 1.81
CA GLN A 78 7.30 -5.42 1.42
C GLN A 78 6.80 -4.51 2.55
N LEU A 79 5.81 -4.96 3.32
CA LEU A 79 5.30 -4.20 4.47
C LEU A 79 6.33 -4.08 5.59
N ARG A 80 7.11 -5.14 5.83
CA ARG A 80 8.21 -5.12 6.80
C ARG A 80 9.30 -4.13 6.40
N GLU A 81 9.73 -4.18 5.14
CA GLU A 81 10.72 -3.25 4.60
C GLU A 81 10.21 -1.80 4.65
N LEU A 82 8.94 -1.57 4.29
CA LEU A 82 8.31 -0.26 4.38
C LEU A 82 8.27 0.26 5.83
N ALA A 83 7.95 -0.60 6.80
CA ALA A 83 7.96 -0.24 8.22
C ALA A 83 9.38 0.10 8.71
N LEU A 84 10.40 -0.60 8.21
CA LEU A 84 11.80 -0.30 8.50
C LEU A 84 12.19 1.07 7.93
N LEU A 85 11.87 1.35 6.66
CA LEU A 85 12.12 2.64 6.02
C LEU A 85 11.43 3.81 6.72
N ASN A 86 10.23 3.57 7.26
CA ASN A 86 9.47 4.57 8.00
C ASN A 86 9.84 4.66 9.50
N GLY A 87 10.71 3.78 10.01
CA GLY A 87 11.06 3.70 11.43
C GLY A 87 9.91 3.27 12.36
N THR A 88 8.86 2.66 11.81
CA THR A 88 7.67 2.18 12.55
C THR A 88 7.69 0.68 12.79
N LEU A 89 8.78 0.01 12.40
CA LEU A 89 8.95 -1.42 12.61
C LEU A 89 8.88 -1.74 14.10
N ARG A 90 7.78 -2.37 14.49
CA ARG A 90 7.69 -3.07 15.77
C ARG A 90 8.38 -4.40 15.55
N GLU A 91 9.52 -4.62 16.21
CA GLU A 91 10.05 -5.97 16.31
C GLU A 91 8.93 -6.83 16.90
N GLU A 92 8.54 -7.89 16.18
CA GLU A 92 7.65 -8.89 16.75
C GLU A 92 8.42 -9.50 17.91
N SER A 93 8.19 -8.95 19.10
CA SER A 93 8.66 -9.54 20.33
C SER A 93 8.11 -10.97 20.34
N PRO A 94 8.96 -12.00 20.51
CA PRO A 94 8.44 -13.33 20.66
C PRO A 94 7.53 -13.30 21.89
N SER A 95 6.24 -13.53 21.67
CA SER A 95 5.28 -13.77 22.74
C SER A 95 5.67 -15.09 23.43
N MET A 96 6.64 -15.00 24.33
CA MET A 96 7.10 -16.08 25.20
C MET A 96 7.34 -15.47 26.59
N SER A 97 6.24 -15.22 27.31
CA SER A 97 5.99 -15.67 28.70
C SER A 97 4.88 -14.84 29.39
N PRO A 98 3.80 -15.46 29.90
CA PRO A 98 2.99 -14.84 30.94
C PRO A 98 3.75 -15.00 32.27
N SER A 99 4.77 -14.17 32.49
CA SER A 99 5.45 -14.10 33.78
C SER A 99 4.66 -13.20 34.70
N MET A 100 3.84 -13.84 35.55
CA MET A 100 3.21 -13.26 36.72
C MET A 100 4.24 -12.55 37.61
N SER A 101 4.00 -11.28 37.92
CA SER A 101 4.53 -10.62 39.13
C SER A 101 3.41 -9.76 39.74
N PRO A 102 2.99 -10.02 40.99
CA PRO A 102 1.90 -9.32 41.67
C PRO A 102 2.40 -8.10 42.47
N SER A 103 1.49 -7.15 42.71
CA SER A 103 1.53 -6.02 43.68
C SER A 103 2.53 -4.88 43.37
N MET A 104 2.17 -3.59 43.34
CA MET A 104 1.45 -2.81 44.37
C MET A 104 0.69 -1.58 43.79
N SER A 105 -0.64 -1.58 44.01
CA SER A 105 -1.47 -0.45 44.48
C SER A 105 -1.83 0.79 43.61
N PRO A 106 -2.99 1.44 43.92
CA PRO A 106 -3.89 2.08 42.96
C PRO A 106 -3.95 3.61 43.09
N GLY A 107 -4.22 4.33 41.99
CA GLY A 107 -4.24 5.79 42.01
C GLY A 107 -5.00 6.45 40.85
N MET A 108 -6.33 6.44 40.98
CA MET A 108 -7.25 7.52 40.56
C MET A 108 -7.45 7.82 39.07
N SER A 109 -8.55 7.29 38.54
CA SER A 109 -9.45 8.09 37.68
C SER A 109 -10.30 9.01 38.55
N PRO A 110 -10.64 10.21 38.08
CA PRO A 110 -12.02 10.65 38.28
C PRO A 110 -12.57 11.33 37.02
N PHE A 111 -13.58 10.70 36.43
CA PHE A 111 -14.60 11.45 35.71
C PHE A 111 -15.39 12.23 36.77
N ASN A 112 -15.48 13.55 36.65
CA ASN A 112 -16.61 14.27 37.24
C ASN A 112 -17.05 15.41 36.32
N SER A 113 -18.33 15.36 35.95
CA SER A 113 -19.04 16.31 35.14
C SER A 113 -19.32 17.60 35.92
N THR A 114 -18.96 18.76 35.37
CA THR A 114 -19.59 20.04 35.72
C THR A 114 -19.40 21.04 34.59
N GLY A 115 -20.50 21.61 34.07
CA GLY A 115 -20.47 22.97 33.51
C GLY A 115 -20.86 23.12 32.03
N MET A 116 -22.17 23.19 31.80
CA MET A 116 -22.90 24.06 30.85
C MET A 116 -22.03 25.19 30.22
N LYS A 117 -22.15 25.62 28.94
CA LYS A 117 -23.35 26.20 28.31
C LYS A 117 -23.26 26.20 26.77
N ARG A 118 -24.41 25.91 26.17
CA ARG A 118 -24.81 26.19 24.79
C ARG A 118 -24.70 27.68 24.47
N ALA A 119 -24.04 28.05 23.37
CA ALA A 119 -24.26 29.33 22.69
C ALA A 119 -24.97 29.07 21.36
N LYS A 120 -25.97 29.90 21.06
CA LYS A 120 -26.91 29.78 19.95
C LYS A 120 -26.88 31.09 19.17
N THR A 121 -26.80 30.99 17.84
CA THR A 121 -27.39 31.87 16.79
C THR A 121 -26.80 33.24 16.44
N GLY A 122 -26.78 33.48 15.12
CA GLY A 122 -26.96 34.78 14.43
C GLY A 122 -25.74 35.22 13.63
N ARG A 123 -25.76 35.48 12.32
CA ARG A 123 -26.81 35.60 11.29
C ARG A 123 -26.29 34.99 9.99
#